data_AF-A0A8B8DXF7-F1
#
_entry.id   AF-A0A8B8DXF7-F1
#
_cell.length_a   1.000
_cell.length_b   1.000
_cell.length_c   1.000
_cell.angle_alpha   90.00
_cell.angle_beta   90.00
_cell.angle_gamma   90.00
#
_symmetry.space_group_name_H-M   'P 1'
#
loop_
_entity.id
_entity.type
_entity.pdbx_description
1 polymer ?
#
loop_
_entity_poly.entity_id
_entity_poly.type
_entity_poly.pdbx_seq_one_letter_code
_entity_poly.pdbx_strand_id
1 'polypeptide(L)'
;MKLVNISRSQESILLPSILQELDTTKVCVDSTGTPYVSSKARTVVVSSLLSCKQVIVKSKESDDVLSSLRKEFSFPGGNVSFYSFESTDNGDFRVCVQDLSYFTRLQSEEPVKKHISTLEILTLVCLAVSLVALLITFITYSLFSSLRTIPGLNNMCLVLSLFLAQLMLIVMPFLQSTGTGHIIVFCLSHFSWLATFFWFQVCSFHMFRVFTSKSRSSFQKSHTKKIIIKYALYGFGIPALIVSANIIITFIVTKGNHSGYDNMSTLLTYKVAFIVTLLVPLGFVCITNLVFYVLTAYKIYSTPQVENKTGNKMHFSVYVKLFTLTGLSWLLQIIDIFLVITFLSYVVSVLNGLQGLFIFISYVCNRRVWRLYTDKYTRKKPLQIQTSSSNSKTGNTSL
;
A
#
# COMPACT_ATOMS: atom_id res chain seq x y z
N MET A 1 47.78 41.22 -3.16
CA MET A 1 46.33 41.37 -2.96
C MET A 1 45.74 41.91 -4.26
N LYS A 2 45.18 41.05 -5.11
CA LYS A 2 44.58 41.48 -6.39
C LYS A 2 43.17 41.98 -6.11
N LEU A 3 42.95 43.29 -6.26
CA LEU A 3 41.64 43.93 -6.27
C LEU A 3 40.90 43.46 -7.53
N VAL A 4 39.80 42.73 -7.35
CA VAL A 4 38.87 42.42 -8.44
C VAL A 4 37.88 43.58 -8.54
N ASN A 5 37.96 44.32 -9.63
CA ASN A 5 36.98 45.34 -10.00
C ASN A 5 35.69 44.63 -10.45
N ILE A 6 34.61 44.77 -9.69
CA ILE A 6 33.29 44.30 -10.09
C ILE A 6 32.61 45.47 -10.81
N SER A 7 32.41 45.33 -12.13
CA SER A 7 31.65 46.28 -12.93
C SER A 7 30.17 46.26 -12.54
N ARG A 8 29.62 47.46 -12.30
CA ARG A 8 28.21 47.70 -11.99
C ARG A 8 27.31 47.24 -13.15
N SER A 9 26.46 46.24 -12.93
CA SER A 9 25.29 46.04 -13.80
C SER A 9 24.17 47.01 -13.38
N GLN A 10 23.47 47.57 -14.37
CA GLN A 10 22.47 48.64 -14.22
C GLN A 10 21.19 48.23 -13.47
N GLU A 11 21.02 46.96 -13.09
CA GLU A 11 19.85 46.50 -12.31
C GLU A 11 19.97 46.79 -10.81
N SER A 12 21.11 47.31 -10.36
CA SER A 12 21.32 47.73 -8.96
C SER A 12 20.54 49.00 -8.55
N ILE A 13 19.78 49.61 -9.46
CA ILE A 13 18.98 50.83 -9.19
C ILE A 13 17.61 50.51 -8.57
N LEU A 14 17.09 49.29 -8.75
CA LEU A 14 15.76 48.88 -8.24
C LEU A 14 15.81 48.10 -6.90
N LEU A 15 17.00 47.80 -6.40
CA LEU A 15 17.21 47.14 -5.10
C LEU A 15 16.71 47.92 -3.85
N PRO A 16 16.65 49.27 -3.82
CA PRO A 16 16.22 49.99 -2.61
C PRO A 16 14.76 49.72 -2.23
N SER A 17 13.88 49.49 -3.21
CA SER A 17 12.44 49.33 -2.98
C SER A 17 12.08 47.96 -2.41
N ILE A 18 12.86 46.93 -2.72
CA ILE A 18 12.64 45.55 -2.27
C ILE A 18 13.22 45.33 -0.87
N LEU A 19 14.28 46.07 -0.50
CA LEU A 19 14.89 46.01 0.83
C LEU A 19 14.01 46.59 1.95
N GLN A 20 12.94 47.31 1.62
CA GLN A 20 12.06 47.94 2.61
C GLN A 20 11.08 46.96 3.27
N GLU A 21 10.87 45.77 2.69
CA GLU A 21 10.01 44.71 3.24
C GLU A 21 10.76 43.54 3.91
N LEU A 22 12.09 43.48 3.80
CA LEU A 22 12.86 42.47 4.55
C LEU A 22 13.16 42.98 5.96
N ASP A 23 12.67 42.25 6.95
CA ASP A 23 12.94 42.46 8.36
C ASP A 23 14.46 42.40 8.65
N THR A 24 15.06 43.58 8.78
CA THR A 24 16.50 43.79 9.04
C THR A 24 16.86 43.61 10.51
N THR A 25 15.93 43.15 11.37
CA THR A 25 16.17 43.02 12.82
C THR A 25 16.94 41.76 13.22
N LYS A 26 17.31 40.87 12.29
CA LYS A 26 18.09 39.67 12.61
C LYS A 26 19.56 40.00 12.87
N VAL A 27 19.88 40.22 14.13
CA VAL A 27 21.25 40.39 14.63
C VAL A 27 22.05 39.09 14.44
N CYS A 28 23.18 39.15 13.74
CA CYS A 28 24.11 38.02 13.63
C CYS A 28 24.69 37.71 15.01
N VAL A 29 24.66 36.44 15.41
CA VAL A 29 25.26 35.95 16.65
C VAL A 29 26.47 35.08 16.33
N ASP A 30 27.52 35.17 17.15
CA ASP A 30 28.68 34.29 17.02
C ASP A 30 28.36 32.86 17.51
N SER A 31 29.34 31.95 17.43
CA SER A 31 29.17 30.55 17.87
C SER A 31 28.81 30.37 19.35
N THR A 32 28.89 31.44 20.15
CA THR A 32 28.53 31.46 21.57
C THR A 32 27.16 32.12 21.82
N GLY A 33 26.47 32.58 20.77
CA GLY A 33 25.16 33.21 20.86
C GLY A 33 25.22 34.71 21.17
N THR A 34 26.40 35.34 21.11
CA THR A 34 26.53 36.78 21.40
C THR A 34 26.39 37.62 20.12
N PRO A 35 25.65 38.75 20.17
CA PRO A 35 25.41 39.59 19.00
C PRO A 35 26.70 40.23 18.50
N TYR A 36 27.07 39.91 17.26
CA TYR A 36 28.32 40.34 16.63
C TYR A 36 28.19 41.76 16.06
N VAL A 37 28.79 42.74 16.73
CA VAL A 37 28.83 44.14 16.28
C VAL A 37 30.28 44.50 15.93
N SER A 38 30.61 44.51 14.64
CA SER A 38 31.93 44.96 14.16
C SER A 38 31.79 46.14 13.21
N SER A 39 32.47 47.24 13.51
CA SER A 39 32.51 48.47 12.69
C SER A 39 33.32 48.36 11.39
N LYS A 40 33.96 47.20 11.14
CA LYS A 40 34.77 46.93 9.94
C LYS A 40 34.10 46.03 8.90
N ALA A 41 32.89 45.53 9.17
CA ALA A 41 32.17 44.67 8.23
C ALA A 41 30.82 45.29 7.86
N ARG A 42 30.53 45.38 6.56
CA ARG A 42 29.19 45.71 6.05
C ARG A 42 28.42 44.41 5.83
N THR A 43 27.18 44.39 6.29
CA THR A 43 26.23 43.34 5.93
C THR A 43 25.89 43.49 4.44
N VAL A 44 26.21 42.49 3.64
CA VAL A 44 25.87 42.45 2.21
C VAL A 44 24.89 41.30 2.02
N VAL A 45 23.77 41.56 1.36
CA VAL A 45 22.85 40.50 0.95
C VAL A 45 23.55 39.68 -0.13
N VAL A 46 23.98 38.48 0.24
CA VAL A 46 24.62 37.55 -0.69
C VAL A 46 23.51 36.75 -1.37
N SER A 47 23.40 36.85 -2.69
CA SER A 47 22.50 35.98 -3.47
C SER A 47 22.83 34.52 -3.14
N SER A 48 21.80 33.69 -2.91
CA SER A 48 21.95 32.27 -2.57
C SER A 48 22.78 31.49 -3.59
N LEU A 49 22.86 31.99 -4.84
CA LEU A 49 23.76 31.51 -5.88
C LEU A 49 25.25 31.56 -5.47
N LEU A 50 25.72 32.57 -4.73
CA LEU A 50 27.13 32.68 -4.32
C LEU A 50 27.53 31.73 -3.18
N SER A 51 26.55 31.19 -2.45
CA SER A 51 26.80 30.28 -1.31
C SER A 51 26.69 28.80 -1.65
N CYS A 52 26.18 28.46 -2.84
CA CYS A 52 25.86 27.09 -3.21
C CYS A 52 26.95 26.43 -4.07
N LYS A 53 26.97 25.09 -4.11
CA LYS A 53 27.77 24.35 -5.09
C LYS A 53 27.10 24.52 -6.46
N GLN A 54 27.80 25.15 -7.40
CA GLN A 54 27.28 25.50 -8.72
C GLN A 54 27.66 24.47 -9.78
N VAL A 55 26.82 24.33 -10.81
CA VAL A 55 27.08 23.60 -12.05
C VAL A 55 26.81 24.52 -13.24
N ILE A 56 27.59 24.36 -14.31
CA ILE A 56 27.43 25.12 -15.56
C ILE A 56 26.58 24.28 -16.53
N VAL A 57 25.48 24.86 -17.01
CA VAL A 57 24.59 24.28 -18.02
C VAL A 57 24.85 24.99 -19.36
N LYS A 58 25.11 24.23 -20.42
CA LYS A 58 25.48 24.78 -21.73
C LYS A 58 24.26 25.28 -22.50
N SER A 59 24.37 26.44 -23.14
CA SER A 59 23.25 27.11 -23.84
C SER A 59 22.57 26.27 -24.94
N LYS A 60 23.27 25.28 -25.51
CA LYS A 60 22.78 24.46 -26.63
C LYS A 60 21.76 23.37 -26.24
N GLU A 61 21.47 23.20 -24.94
CA GLU A 61 20.70 22.07 -24.42
C GLU A 61 19.46 22.52 -23.61
N SER A 62 19.04 23.80 -23.68
CA SER A 62 18.35 24.40 -22.52
C SER A 62 17.34 25.52 -22.77
N ASP A 63 16.49 25.48 -23.81
CA ASP A 63 15.29 26.36 -23.79
C ASP A 63 14.23 25.85 -22.79
N ASP A 64 14.05 24.53 -22.67
CA ASP A 64 13.11 23.92 -21.70
C ASP A 64 13.60 23.97 -20.24
N VAL A 65 14.92 23.97 -20.03
CA VAL A 65 15.51 24.09 -18.69
C VAL A 65 15.44 25.54 -18.19
N LEU A 66 15.60 26.52 -19.08
CA LEU A 66 15.49 27.95 -18.76
C LEU A 66 14.07 28.39 -18.41
N SER A 67 13.07 27.86 -19.12
CA SER A 67 11.65 28.17 -18.87
C SER A 67 11.18 27.62 -17.51
N SER A 68 11.69 26.47 -17.09
CA SER A 68 11.38 25.84 -15.79
C SER A 68 12.12 26.47 -14.60
N LEU A 69 13.21 27.21 -14.84
CA LEU A 69 13.91 28.00 -13.82
C LEU A 69 13.27 29.38 -13.57
N ARG A 70 12.28 29.76 -14.37
CA ARG A 70 11.48 30.99 -14.21
C ARG A 70 10.33 30.72 -13.24
N LYS A 71 10.31 31.43 -12.11
CA LYS A 71 9.17 31.43 -11.18
C LYS A 71 8.35 32.70 -11.38
N GLU A 72 7.15 32.56 -11.93
CA GLU A 72 6.19 33.65 -12.08
C GLU A 72 5.21 33.66 -10.90
N PHE A 73 5.11 34.80 -10.22
CA PHE A 73 4.11 35.03 -9.18
C PHE A 73 3.17 36.15 -9.64
N SER A 74 1.88 35.82 -9.70
CA SER A 74 0.81 36.76 -10.06
C SER A 74 0.09 37.24 -8.81
N PHE A 75 0.00 38.56 -8.65
CA PHE A 75 -0.80 39.21 -7.61
C PHE A 75 -1.78 40.20 -8.26
N PRO A 76 -2.85 40.63 -7.58
CA PRO A 76 -3.78 41.63 -8.10
C PRO A 76 -3.05 42.99 -8.19
N GLY A 77 -2.45 43.27 -9.34
CA GLY A 77 -1.56 44.42 -9.55
C GLY A 77 -0.39 44.18 -10.51
N GLY A 78 -0.12 42.93 -10.91
CA GLY A 78 0.89 42.60 -11.92
C GLY A 78 1.61 41.27 -11.67
N ASN A 79 2.44 40.85 -12.63
CA ASN A 79 3.25 39.63 -12.57
C ASN A 79 4.71 39.97 -12.27
N VAL A 80 5.32 39.25 -11.31
CA VAL A 80 6.76 39.34 -11.01
C VAL A 80 7.40 37.99 -11.35
N SER A 81 8.48 38.01 -12.14
CA SER A 81 9.26 36.81 -12.49
C SER A 81 10.60 36.82 -11.79
N PHE A 82 10.97 35.69 -11.17
CA PHE A 82 12.27 35.46 -10.57
C PHE A 82 13.03 34.39 -11.36
N TYR A 83 14.29 34.67 -11.69
CA TYR A 83 15.20 33.74 -12.36
C TYR A 83 16.21 33.20 -11.35
N SER A 84 16.37 31.87 -11.31
CA SER A 84 17.27 31.17 -10.38
C SER A 84 18.59 30.74 -11.04
N PHE A 85 19.11 31.56 -11.96
CA PHE A 85 20.37 31.31 -12.66
C PHE A 85 21.14 32.61 -12.93
N GLU A 86 22.46 32.49 -13.12
CA GLU A 86 23.32 33.60 -13.56
C GLU A 86 23.89 33.27 -14.94
N SER A 87 23.74 34.19 -15.90
CA SER A 87 24.31 34.04 -17.25
C SER A 87 25.80 34.35 -17.24
N THR A 88 26.59 33.54 -17.93
CA THR A 88 28.02 33.78 -18.13
C THR A 88 28.27 34.52 -19.44
N ASP A 89 29.42 35.19 -19.56
CA ASP A 89 29.81 35.95 -20.76
C ASP A 89 29.83 35.12 -22.06
N ASN A 90 29.87 33.79 -21.95
CA ASN A 90 29.86 32.84 -23.06
C ASN A 90 28.45 32.36 -23.45
N GLY A 91 27.40 32.84 -22.78
CA GLY A 91 26.01 32.41 -23.00
C GLY A 91 25.58 31.15 -22.25
N ASP A 92 26.44 30.58 -21.40
CA ASP A 92 26.11 29.43 -20.54
C ASP A 92 25.53 29.89 -19.18
N PHE A 93 24.80 29.02 -18.47
CA PHE A 93 24.11 29.35 -17.22
C PHE A 93 24.73 28.67 -16.00
N ARG A 94 24.84 29.40 -14.89
CA ARG A 94 25.24 28.85 -13.57
C ARG A 94 24.01 28.64 -12.70
N VAL A 95 23.86 27.42 -12.18
CA VAL A 95 22.72 27.01 -11.32
C VAL A 95 23.23 26.24 -10.10
N CYS A 96 22.54 26.34 -8.97
CA CYS A 96 22.83 25.55 -7.77
C CYS A 96 22.45 24.07 -7.96
N VAL A 97 23.30 23.14 -7.51
CA VAL A 97 23.05 21.67 -7.60
C VAL A 97 21.75 21.26 -6.91
N GLN A 98 21.37 21.93 -5.82
CA GLN A 98 20.15 21.61 -5.06
C GLN A 98 18.88 21.90 -5.86
N ASP A 99 18.86 23.02 -6.59
CA ASP A 99 17.75 23.34 -7.49
C ASP A 99 17.70 22.34 -8.64
N LEU A 100 18.85 21.97 -9.21
CA LEU A 100 18.92 20.95 -10.26
C LEU A 100 18.37 19.59 -9.80
N SER A 101 18.61 19.18 -8.55
CA SER A 101 18.10 17.91 -8.00
C SER A 101 16.58 17.88 -7.79
N TYR A 102 15.97 19.04 -7.53
CA TYR A 102 14.52 19.23 -7.54
C TYR A 102 13.98 19.15 -8.96
N PHE A 103 14.69 19.71 -9.94
CA PHE A 103 14.30 19.67 -11.35
C PHE A 103 14.54 18.33 -12.03
N THR A 104 15.56 17.54 -11.66
CA THR A 104 15.69 16.14 -12.15
C THR A 104 14.50 15.28 -11.72
N ARG A 105 13.83 15.63 -10.62
CA ARG A 105 12.56 15.02 -10.18
C ARG A 105 11.31 15.59 -10.87
N LEU A 106 11.38 16.79 -11.43
CA LEU A 106 10.28 17.37 -12.22
C LEU A 106 10.37 16.95 -13.69
N GLN A 107 11.58 16.79 -14.23
CA GLN A 107 11.81 16.32 -15.60
C GLN A 107 11.55 14.80 -15.78
N SER A 108 11.20 14.09 -14.70
CA SER A 108 10.53 12.79 -14.83
C SER A 108 9.06 12.90 -15.28
N GLU A 109 8.55 14.12 -15.54
CA GLU A 109 7.26 14.38 -16.18
C GLU A 109 7.37 14.95 -17.62
N GLU A 110 8.43 14.65 -18.36
CA GLU A 110 8.28 14.58 -19.83
C GLU A 110 7.58 13.26 -20.21
N PRO A 111 6.85 13.18 -21.34
CA PRO A 111 6.18 11.97 -21.80
C PRO A 111 7.24 10.96 -22.29
N VAL A 112 7.97 10.36 -21.34
CA VAL A 112 8.62 9.07 -21.54
C VAL A 112 7.51 8.21 -22.12
N LYS A 113 7.64 7.79 -23.38
CA LYS A 113 6.87 6.67 -23.93
C LYS A 113 6.82 5.65 -22.82
N LYS A 114 5.66 5.50 -22.16
CA LYS A 114 5.53 4.77 -20.91
C LYS A 114 5.91 3.32 -21.22
N HIS A 115 7.21 3.02 -21.08
CA HIS A 115 7.72 1.70 -21.36
C HIS A 115 7.24 0.89 -20.18
N ILE A 116 6.11 0.21 -20.36
CA ILE A 116 5.54 -0.64 -19.33
C ILE A 116 6.65 -1.57 -18.91
N SER A 117 7.07 -1.46 -17.65
CA SER A 117 8.18 -2.26 -17.15
C SER A 117 7.74 -3.71 -17.14
N THR A 118 8.63 -4.65 -17.45
CA THR A 118 8.30 -6.09 -17.43
C THR A 118 7.71 -6.52 -16.07
N LEU A 119 8.16 -5.86 -14.99
CA LEU A 119 7.62 -6.03 -13.64
C LEU A 119 6.14 -5.59 -13.50
N GLU A 120 5.71 -4.54 -14.19
CA GLU A 120 4.31 -4.07 -14.17
C GLU A 120 3.40 -5.06 -14.89
N ILE A 121 3.81 -5.55 -16.07
CA ILE A 121 3.06 -6.59 -16.82
C ILE A 121 2.94 -7.85 -15.96
N LEU A 122 4.07 -8.29 -15.38
CA LEU A 122 4.10 -9.46 -14.51
C LEU A 122 3.14 -9.29 -13.32
N THR A 123 3.21 -8.15 -12.63
CA THR A 123 2.34 -7.84 -11.49
C THR A 123 0.87 -7.84 -11.90
N LEU A 124 0.53 -7.23 -13.05
CA LEU A 124 -0.84 -7.21 -13.58
C LEU A 124 -1.37 -8.63 -13.86
N VAL A 125 -0.57 -9.47 -14.51
CA VAL A 125 -0.95 -10.87 -14.79
C VAL A 125 -1.15 -11.65 -13.50
N CYS A 126 -0.24 -11.51 -12.52
CA CYS A 126 -0.38 -12.15 -11.21
C CYS A 126 -1.65 -11.71 -10.48
N LEU A 127 -1.93 -10.39 -10.45
CA LEU A 127 -3.13 -9.85 -9.81
C LEU A 127 -4.41 -10.34 -10.51
N ALA A 128 -4.45 -10.40 -11.84
CA ALA A 128 -5.61 -10.90 -12.58
C ALA A 128 -5.92 -12.36 -12.24
N VAL A 129 -4.90 -13.23 -12.24
CA VAL A 129 -5.05 -14.63 -11.82
C VAL A 129 -5.53 -14.74 -10.37
N SER A 130 -4.96 -13.92 -9.48
CA SER A 130 -5.33 -13.87 -8.07
C SER A 130 -6.79 -13.44 -7.86
N LEU A 131 -7.27 -12.42 -8.58
CA LEU A 131 -8.66 -11.94 -8.50
C LEU A 131 -9.66 -13.02 -8.91
N VAL A 132 -9.39 -13.76 -9.99
CA VAL A 132 -10.24 -14.88 -10.41
C VAL A 132 -10.29 -15.96 -9.32
N ALA A 133 -9.13 -16.31 -8.75
CA ALA A 133 -9.04 -17.30 -7.68
C ALA A 133 -9.77 -16.86 -6.39
N LEU A 134 -9.68 -15.58 -6.02
CA LEU A 134 -10.39 -14.99 -4.88
C LEU A 134 -11.90 -15.00 -5.10
N LEU A 135 -12.36 -14.66 -6.31
CA LEU A 135 -13.78 -14.68 -6.66
C LEU A 135 -14.35 -16.10 -6.54
N ILE A 136 -13.67 -17.10 -7.11
CA ILE A 136 -14.09 -18.51 -6.99
C ILE A 136 -14.13 -18.91 -5.52
N THR A 137 -13.11 -18.55 -4.73
CA THR A 137 -13.05 -18.83 -3.29
C THR A 137 -14.26 -18.25 -2.55
N PHE A 138 -14.55 -16.97 -2.77
CA PHE A 138 -15.69 -16.30 -2.14
C PHE A 138 -17.02 -16.96 -2.50
N ILE A 139 -17.20 -17.32 -3.79
CA ILE A 139 -18.39 -18.02 -4.28
C ILE A 139 -18.51 -19.39 -3.62
N THR A 140 -17.44 -20.19 -3.55
CA THR A 140 -17.46 -21.51 -2.90
C THR A 140 -17.94 -21.42 -1.46
N TYR A 141 -17.39 -20.51 -0.67
CA TYR A 141 -17.79 -20.33 0.73
C TYR A 141 -19.24 -19.84 0.87
N SER A 142 -19.72 -19.05 -0.08
CA SER A 142 -21.11 -18.59 -0.13
C SER A 142 -22.09 -19.71 -0.49
N LEU A 143 -21.72 -20.61 -1.40
CA LEU A 143 -22.54 -21.72 -1.88
C LEU A 143 -22.72 -22.85 -0.86
N PHE A 144 -21.74 -23.06 0.03
CA PHE A 144 -21.74 -24.17 0.98
C PHE A 144 -21.74 -23.68 2.43
N SER A 145 -22.93 -23.76 3.06
CA SER A 145 -23.09 -23.41 4.48
C SER A 145 -22.19 -24.21 5.42
N SER A 146 -21.78 -25.42 5.02
CA SER A 146 -20.85 -26.29 5.75
C SER A 146 -19.42 -25.75 5.84
N LEU A 147 -19.04 -24.79 4.98
CA LEU A 147 -17.74 -24.11 5.01
C LEU A 147 -17.75 -22.84 5.88
N ARG A 148 -18.92 -22.28 6.17
CA ARG A 148 -19.13 -21.05 6.97
C ARG A 148 -19.00 -21.28 8.48
N THR A 149 -17.92 -21.93 8.87
CA THR A 149 -17.44 -22.01 10.25
C THR A 149 -16.77 -20.69 10.65
N ILE A 150 -16.39 -20.49 11.92
CA ILE A 150 -15.67 -19.28 12.36
C ILE A 150 -14.41 -19.01 11.51
N PRO A 151 -13.47 -19.96 11.34
CA PRO A 151 -12.31 -19.71 10.48
C PRO A 151 -12.70 -19.51 9.01
N GLY A 152 -13.79 -20.14 8.56
CA GLY A 152 -14.30 -19.94 7.21
C GLY A 152 -14.86 -18.55 6.98
N LEU A 153 -15.59 -17.99 7.94
CA LEU A 153 -16.13 -16.63 7.88
C LEU A 153 -15.01 -15.59 7.96
N ASN A 154 -14.00 -15.80 8.81
CA ASN A 154 -12.80 -14.97 8.84
C ASN A 154 -12.10 -14.98 7.46
N ASN A 155 -11.97 -16.16 6.84
CA ASN A 155 -11.41 -16.28 5.49
C ASN A 155 -12.27 -15.57 4.43
N MET A 156 -13.60 -15.59 4.54
CA MET A 156 -14.47 -14.84 3.63
C MET A 156 -14.21 -13.34 3.71
N CYS A 157 -14.06 -12.79 4.91
CA CYS A 157 -13.73 -11.37 5.08
C CYS A 157 -12.33 -11.04 4.56
N LEU A 158 -11.33 -11.88 4.85
CA LEU A 158 -9.97 -11.74 4.32
C LEU A 158 -9.96 -11.75 2.78
N VAL A 159 -10.64 -12.72 2.16
CA VAL A 159 -10.73 -12.86 0.69
C VAL A 159 -11.41 -11.64 0.08
N LEU A 160 -12.48 -11.13 0.70
CA LEU A 160 -13.17 -9.94 0.23
C LEU A 160 -12.27 -8.69 0.31
N SER A 161 -11.59 -8.48 1.44
CA SER A 161 -10.66 -7.36 1.61
C SER A 161 -9.49 -7.42 0.63
N LEU A 162 -8.89 -8.59 0.43
CA LEU A 162 -7.78 -8.77 -0.50
C LEU A 162 -8.24 -8.60 -1.96
N PHE A 163 -9.44 -9.09 -2.31
CA PHE A 163 -10.03 -8.87 -3.63
C PHE A 163 -10.20 -7.38 -3.91
N LEU A 164 -10.79 -6.64 -2.96
CA LEU A 164 -10.95 -5.19 -3.10
C LEU A 164 -9.60 -4.47 -3.20
N ALA A 165 -8.63 -4.83 -2.36
CA ALA A 165 -7.29 -4.23 -2.39
C ALA A 165 -6.59 -4.43 -3.75
N GLN A 166 -6.58 -5.66 -4.27
CA GLN A 166 -5.97 -5.98 -5.57
C GLN A 166 -6.75 -5.36 -6.74
N LEU A 167 -8.08 -5.31 -6.66
CA LEU A 167 -8.91 -4.66 -7.66
C LEU A 167 -8.61 -3.16 -7.72
N MET A 168 -8.52 -2.49 -6.57
CA MET A 168 -8.18 -1.06 -6.52
C MET A 168 -6.79 -0.78 -7.11
N LEU A 169 -5.80 -1.68 -6.93
CA LEU A 169 -4.50 -1.55 -7.59
C LEU A 169 -4.60 -1.55 -9.12
N ILE A 170 -5.48 -2.38 -9.70
CA ILE A 170 -5.68 -2.43 -11.15
C ILE A 170 -6.45 -1.20 -11.64
N VAL A 171 -7.45 -0.73 -10.88
CA VAL A 171 -8.32 0.39 -11.28
C VAL A 171 -7.59 1.73 -11.18
N MET A 172 -6.72 1.90 -10.19
CA MET A 172 -6.08 3.17 -9.85
C MET A 172 -5.34 3.84 -11.03
N PRO A 173 -4.55 3.14 -11.88
CA PRO A 173 -3.91 3.74 -13.05
C PRO A 173 -4.86 4.25 -14.15
N PHE A 174 -6.12 3.79 -14.17
CA PHE A 174 -7.11 4.18 -15.18
C PHE A 174 -7.95 5.39 -14.75
N LEU A 175 -7.84 5.83 -13.50
CA LEU A 175 -8.55 7.00 -13.02
C LEU A 175 -7.79 8.26 -13.38
N GLN A 176 -8.50 9.23 -13.96
CA GLN A 176 -7.95 10.56 -14.19
C GLN A 176 -7.61 11.22 -12.84
N SER A 177 -6.45 11.89 -12.84
CA SER A 177 -5.78 12.49 -11.69
C SER A 177 -6.62 13.59 -10.98
N THR A 178 -7.68 14.09 -11.62
CA THR A 178 -8.54 15.16 -11.10
C THR A 178 -9.97 14.68 -10.93
N GLY A 179 -10.44 14.52 -9.69
CA GLY A 179 -11.86 14.33 -9.38
C GLY A 179 -12.15 13.53 -8.10
N THR A 180 -13.40 13.56 -7.67
CA THR A 180 -13.89 12.83 -6.48
C THR A 180 -13.67 11.32 -6.58
N GLY A 181 -13.71 10.76 -7.79
CA GLY A 181 -13.47 9.33 -8.03
C GLY A 181 -12.07 8.87 -7.64
N HIS A 182 -11.04 9.71 -7.87
CA HIS A 182 -9.66 9.42 -7.47
C HIS A 182 -9.55 9.30 -5.95
N ILE A 183 -10.10 10.27 -5.22
CA ILE A 183 -10.12 10.30 -3.74
C ILE A 183 -10.79 9.04 -3.18
N ILE A 184 -11.95 8.66 -3.74
CA ILE A 184 -12.71 7.48 -3.30
C ILE A 184 -11.88 6.21 -3.49
N VAL A 185 -11.29 6.01 -4.66
CA VAL A 185 -10.52 4.80 -4.94
C VAL A 185 -9.24 4.71 -4.11
N PHE A 186 -8.53 5.81 -3.90
CA PHE A 186 -7.35 5.83 -3.02
C PHE A 186 -7.71 5.55 -1.57
N CYS A 187 -8.78 6.17 -1.06
CA CYS A 187 -9.28 5.92 0.29
C CYS A 187 -9.70 4.45 0.46
N LEU A 188 -10.46 3.93 -0.50
CA LEU A 188 -10.91 2.53 -0.50
C LEU A 188 -9.73 1.56 -0.62
N SER A 189 -8.72 1.88 -1.43
CA SER A 189 -7.49 1.11 -1.56
C SER A 189 -6.75 1.02 -0.23
N HIS A 190 -6.51 2.17 0.42
CA HIS A 190 -5.83 2.23 1.71
C HIS A 190 -6.59 1.45 2.79
N PHE A 191 -7.91 1.65 2.87
CA PHE A 191 -8.78 0.87 3.76
C PHE A 191 -8.70 -0.63 3.49
N SER A 192 -8.77 -1.05 2.22
CA SER A 192 -8.80 -2.46 1.84
C SER A 192 -7.47 -3.16 2.13
N TRP A 193 -6.34 -2.47 1.94
CA TRP A 193 -5.01 -2.97 2.31
C TRP A 193 -4.87 -3.15 3.83
N LEU A 194 -5.27 -2.14 4.60
CA LEU A 194 -5.27 -2.25 6.06
C LEU A 194 -6.19 -3.37 6.53
N ALA A 195 -7.42 -3.45 6.00
CA ALA A 195 -8.35 -4.52 6.33
C ALA A 195 -7.75 -5.90 6.03
N THR A 196 -7.06 -6.06 4.91
CA THR A 196 -6.33 -7.30 4.58
C THR A 196 -5.32 -7.66 5.66
N PHE A 197 -4.49 -6.72 6.12
CA PHE A 197 -3.50 -6.96 7.18
C PHE A 197 -4.15 -7.38 8.50
N PHE A 198 -5.16 -6.64 8.95
CA PHE A 198 -5.84 -6.95 10.20
C PHE A 198 -6.62 -8.27 10.11
N TRP A 199 -7.19 -8.63 8.94
CA TRP A 199 -7.81 -9.93 8.73
C TRP A 199 -6.81 -11.08 8.71
N PHE A 200 -5.61 -10.88 8.14
CA PHE A 200 -4.52 -11.85 8.30
C PHE A 200 -4.19 -12.07 9.78
N GLN A 201 -4.17 -11.00 10.56
CA GLN A 201 -3.92 -11.09 12.00
C GLN A 201 -5.05 -11.81 12.75
N VAL A 202 -6.31 -11.53 12.42
CA VAL A 202 -7.48 -12.24 12.99
C VAL A 202 -7.41 -13.73 12.69
N CYS A 203 -7.10 -14.12 11.45
CA CYS A 203 -6.95 -15.53 11.07
C CYS A 203 -5.86 -16.21 11.89
N SER A 204 -4.72 -15.54 12.05
CA SER A 204 -3.55 -16.03 12.80
C SER A 204 -3.85 -16.18 14.29
N PHE A 205 -4.46 -15.16 14.89
CA PHE A 205 -4.89 -15.18 16.29
C PHE A 205 -5.93 -16.27 16.56
N HIS A 206 -6.91 -16.42 15.67
CA HIS A 206 -7.92 -17.48 15.81
C HIS A 206 -7.27 -18.87 15.76
N MET A 207 -6.31 -19.10 14.85
CA MET A 207 -5.55 -20.36 14.80
C MET A 207 -4.76 -20.58 16.09
N PHE A 208 -4.03 -19.57 16.55
CA PHE A 208 -3.32 -19.63 17.83
C PHE A 208 -4.26 -20.07 18.96
N ARG A 209 -5.43 -19.44 19.09
CA ARG A 209 -6.42 -19.83 20.11
C ARG A 209 -6.91 -21.26 19.96
N VAL A 210 -7.14 -21.73 18.73
CA VAL A 210 -7.62 -23.11 18.47
C VAL A 210 -6.60 -24.15 18.93
N PHE A 211 -5.30 -23.88 18.76
CA PHE A 211 -4.24 -24.84 19.07
C PHE A 211 -3.63 -24.69 20.47
N THR A 212 -3.71 -23.51 21.09
CA THR A 212 -3.13 -23.26 22.43
C THR A 212 -4.14 -23.30 23.57
N SER A 213 -5.43 -23.08 23.30
CA SER A 213 -6.46 -23.14 24.33
C SER A 213 -6.72 -24.59 24.75
N LYS A 214 -6.52 -24.89 26.05
CA LYS A 214 -6.94 -26.16 26.69
C LYS A 214 -8.47 -26.30 26.76
N SER A 215 -9.22 -25.21 26.54
CA SER A 215 -10.67 -25.19 26.71
C SER A 215 -11.36 -25.67 25.44
N ARG A 216 -11.78 -26.94 25.48
CA ARG A 216 -12.75 -27.55 24.57
C ARG A 216 -14.14 -26.95 24.87
N SER A 217 -14.29 -25.65 24.65
CA SER A 217 -15.57 -24.94 24.79
C SER A 217 -16.53 -25.48 23.72
N SER A 218 -17.61 -26.12 24.18
CA SER A 218 -18.76 -26.44 23.34
C SER A 218 -19.30 -25.13 22.76
N PHE A 219 -19.04 -24.91 21.47
CA PHE A 219 -19.42 -23.68 20.76
C PHE A 219 -20.92 -23.68 20.51
N GLN A 220 -21.71 -23.15 21.44
CA GLN A 220 -23.10 -22.77 21.17
C GLN A 220 -23.13 -21.70 20.07
N LYS A 221 -24.15 -21.76 19.19
CA LYS A 221 -24.34 -20.81 18.06
C LYS A 221 -24.33 -19.33 18.50
N SER A 222 -24.81 -19.03 19.71
CA SER A 222 -24.78 -17.67 20.30
C SER A 222 -23.35 -17.16 20.56
N HIS A 223 -22.45 -18.06 21.02
CA HIS A 223 -21.05 -17.75 21.26
C HIS A 223 -20.29 -17.48 19.95
N THR A 224 -20.62 -18.21 18.88
CA THR A 224 -20.05 -18.01 17.53
C THR A 224 -20.33 -16.61 16.98
N LYS A 225 -21.58 -16.13 17.04
CA LYS A 225 -21.95 -14.79 16.54
C LYS A 225 -21.18 -13.68 17.26
N LYS A 226 -21.10 -13.76 18.60
CA LYS A 226 -20.38 -12.77 19.42
C LYS A 226 -18.89 -12.71 19.06
N ILE A 227 -18.26 -13.85 18.78
CA ILE A 227 -16.85 -13.91 18.38
C ILE A 227 -16.63 -13.28 17.01
N ILE A 228 -17.49 -13.58 16.03
CA ILE A 228 -17.38 -13.01 14.68
C ILE A 228 -17.56 -11.49 14.71
N ILE A 229 -18.53 -10.99 15.49
CA ILE A 229 -18.73 -9.54 15.64
C ILE A 229 -17.48 -8.87 16.22
N LYS A 230 -16.85 -9.47 17.25
CA LYS A 230 -15.60 -8.96 17.82
C LYS A 230 -14.46 -8.95 16.80
N TYR A 231 -14.34 -10.01 16.01
CA TYR A 231 -13.33 -10.09 14.94
C TYR A 231 -13.59 -9.09 13.82
N ALA A 232 -14.84 -8.87 13.42
CA ALA A 232 -15.19 -7.89 12.39
C ALA A 232 -14.97 -6.45 12.89
N LEU A 233 -15.32 -6.15 14.14
CA LEU A 233 -15.07 -4.85 14.75
C LEU A 233 -13.57 -4.54 14.79
N TYR A 234 -12.74 -5.55 15.06
CA TYR A 234 -11.28 -5.40 15.00
C TYR A 234 -10.77 -5.28 13.55
N GLY A 235 -11.13 -6.23 12.70
CA GLY A 235 -10.63 -6.38 11.33
C GLY A 235 -11.04 -5.26 10.37
N PHE A 236 -12.17 -4.60 10.60
CA PHE A 236 -12.62 -3.45 9.81
C PHE A 236 -12.58 -2.13 10.59
N GLY A 237 -12.84 -2.16 11.90
CA GLY A 237 -12.91 -0.94 12.71
C GLY A 237 -11.56 -0.25 12.88
N ILE A 238 -10.47 -1.02 13.09
CA ILE A 238 -9.12 -0.42 13.19
C ILE A 238 -8.68 0.21 11.86
N PRO A 239 -8.79 -0.47 10.70
CA PRO A 239 -8.58 0.18 9.40
C PRO A 239 -9.41 1.44 9.19
N ALA A 240 -10.70 1.40 9.53
CA ALA A 240 -11.59 2.56 9.39
C ALA A 240 -11.14 3.73 10.27
N LEU A 241 -10.67 3.45 11.49
CA LEU A 241 -10.13 4.45 12.41
C LEU A 241 -8.84 5.09 11.89
N ILE A 242 -7.92 4.28 11.34
CA ILE A 242 -6.66 4.79 10.78
C ILE A 242 -6.93 5.69 9.57
N VAL A 243 -7.80 5.24 8.65
CA VAL A 243 -8.16 6.00 7.46
C VAL A 243 -8.88 7.29 7.83
N SER A 244 -9.85 7.24 8.75
CA SER A 244 -10.58 8.44 9.18
C SER A 244 -9.68 9.43 9.92
N ALA A 245 -8.80 8.95 10.80
CA ALA A 245 -7.80 9.79 11.46
C ALA A 245 -6.88 10.47 10.43
N ASN A 246 -6.43 9.76 9.40
CA ASN A 246 -5.63 10.35 8.33
C ASN A 246 -6.36 11.48 7.61
N ILE A 247 -7.64 11.29 7.27
CA ILE A 247 -8.47 12.32 6.63
C ILE A 247 -8.62 13.53 7.56
N ILE A 248 -9.01 13.30 8.81
CA ILE A 248 -9.29 14.37 9.79
C ILE A 248 -8.03 15.18 10.08
N ILE A 249 -6.90 14.52 10.35
CA ILE A 249 -5.62 15.18 10.64
C ILE A 249 -5.18 16.00 9.44
N THR A 250 -5.23 15.44 8.23
CA THR A 250 -4.82 16.17 7.02
C THR A 250 -5.71 17.37 6.77
N PHE A 251 -7.03 17.21 6.94
CA PHE A 251 -7.99 18.30 6.78
C PHE A 251 -7.71 19.44 7.77
N ILE A 252 -7.42 19.12 9.04
CA ILE A 252 -7.08 20.12 10.07
C ILE A 252 -5.76 20.84 9.75
N VAL A 253 -4.70 20.08 9.45
CA VAL A 253 -3.36 20.64 9.20
C VAL A 253 -3.36 21.55 7.96
N THR A 254 -4.17 21.21 6.95
CA THR A 254 -4.25 21.96 5.69
C THR A 254 -5.36 23.01 5.67
N LYS A 255 -6.02 23.27 6.81
CA LYS A 255 -7.14 24.23 6.93
C LYS A 255 -8.27 23.98 5.91
N GLY A 256 -8.50 22.70 5.59
CA GLY A 256 -9.55 22.26 4.68
C GLY A 256 -9.18 22.21 3.20
N ASN A 257 -7.93 22.51 2.84
CA ASN A 257 -7.51 22.50 1.44
C ASN A 257 -7.26 21.08 0.89
N HIS A 258 -6.93 20.12 1.76
CA HIS A 258 -6.55 18.77 1.33
C HIS A 258 -7.19 17.69 2.20
N SER A 259 -7.43 16.54 1.58
CA SER A 259 -8.06 15.36 2.21
C SER A 259 -7.04 14.29 2.61
N GLY A 260 -5.80 14.38 2.11
CA GLY A 260 -4.77 13.35 2.28
C GLY A 260 -4.89 12.18 1.28
N TYR A 261 -5.85 12.29 0.34
CA TYR A 261 -6.07 11.36 -0.78
C TYR A 261 -6.34 12.10 -2.09
N ASP A 262 -6.20 13.43 -2.08
CA ASP A 262 -6.27 14.30 -3.25
C ASP A 262 -4.92 14.35 -3.98
N ASN A 263 -4.95 14.87 -5.20
CA ASN A 263 -3.86 14.77 -6.17
C ASN A 263 -2.53 15.40 -5.70
N MET A 264 -2.61 16.46 -4.89
CA MET A 264 -1.44 17.17 -4.35
C MET A 264 -0.98 16.61 -2.99
N SER A 265 -1.82 15.78 -2.37
CA SER A 265 -1.60 15.21 -1.03
C SER A 265 -1.82 13.71 -1.00
N THR A 266 -1.44 13.02 -2.06
CA THR A 266 -1.59 11.57 -2.12
C THR A 266 -0.73 10.95 -1.01
N LEU A 267 -1.23 9.90 -0.35
CA LEU A 267 -0.54 9.20 0.73
C LEU A 267 0.93 8.85 0.37
N LEU A 268 1.23 8.60 -0.91
CA LEU A 268 2.58 8.36 -1.44
C LEU A 268 3.48 9.61 -1.49
N THR A 269 2.92 10.81 -1.62
CA THR A 269 3.65 12.09 -1.69
C THR A 269 4.09 12.54 -0.30
N TYR A 270 3.25 12.32 0.72
CA TYR A 270 3.59 12.53 2.13
C TYR A 270 4.16 11.24 2.74
N LYS A 271 5.46 11.00 2.53
CA LYS A 271 6.19 9.81 3.04
C LYS A 271 5.91 9.48 4.51
N VAL A 272 5.73 10.51 5.35
CA VAL A 272 5.41 10.34 6.77
C VAL A 272 4.04 9.70 6.96
N ALA A 273 3.01 10.15 6.24
CA ALA A 273 1.67 9.57 6.32
C ALA A 273 1.68 8.11 5.87
N PHE A 274 2.33 7.80 4.74
CA PHE A 274 2.50 6.41 4.28
C PHE A 274 3.17 5.52 5.33
N ILE A 275 4.26 5.97 5.95
CA ILE A 275 4.95 5.19 6.97
C ILE A 275 4.05 4.97 8.18
N VAL A 276 3.42 6.02 8.70
CA VAL A 276 2.63 5.96 9.93
C VAL A 276 1.32 5.19 9.75
N THR A 277 0.62 5.39 8.63
CA THR A 277 -0.73 4.82 8.44
C THR A 277 -0.71 3.47 7.74
N LEU A 278 0.36 3.09 7.05
CA LEU A 278 0.46 1.80 6.36
C LEU A 278 1.61 0.94 6.86
N LEU A 279 2.84 1.46 6.84
CA LEU A 279 4.03 0.65 7.12
C LEU A 279 4.13 0.22 8.59
N VAL A 280 3.82 1.13 9.52
CA VAL A 280 3.82 0.84 10.97
C VAL A 280 2.74 -0.19 11.32
N PRO A 281 1.46 -0.04 10.91
CA PRO A 281 0.45 -1.08 11.11
C PRO A 281 0.82 -2.42 10.49
N LEU A 282 1.38 -2.41 9.28
CA LEU A 282 1.86 -3.63 8.61
C LEU A 282 2.97 -4.31 9.43
N GLY A 283 3.98 -3.56 9.86
CA GLY A 283 5.07 -4.08 10.70
C GLY A 283 4.55 -4.68 12.02
N PHE A 284 3.63 -3.99 12.69
CA PHE A 284 2.97 -4.49 13.90
C PHE A 284 2.23 -5.81 13.63
N VAL A 285 1.46 -5.89 12.55
CA VAL A 285 0.76 -7.12 12.14
C VAL A 285 1.75 -8.24 11.84
N CYS A 286 2.84 -8.00 11.11
CA CYS A 286 3.85 -9.00 10.80
C CYS A 286 4.51 -9.56 12.07
N ILE A 287 4.91 -8.69 13.01
CA ILE A 287 5.56 -9.09 14.27
C ILE A 287 4.60 -9.94 15.12
N THR A 288 3.38 -9.45 15.34
CA THR A 288 2.38 -10.16 16.15
C THR A 288 1.98 -11.50 15.53
N ASN A 289 1.85 -11.55 14.21
CA ASN A 289 1.63 -12.79 13.48
C ASN A 289 2.78 -13.77 13.70
N LEU A 290 4.03 -13.33 13.54
CA LEU A 290 5.20 -14.17 13.76
C LEU A 290 5.21 -14.77 15.17
N VAL A 291 4.89 -13.97 16.20
CA VAL A 291 4.74 -14.44 17.58
C VAL A 291 3.66 -15.51 17.69
N PHE A 292 2.46 -15.27 17.15
CA PHE A 292 1.38 -16.27 17.18
C PHE A 292 1.78 -17.57 16.51
N TYR A 293 2.52 -17.50 15.41
CA TYR A 293 3.00 -18.67 14.69
C TYR A 293 4.02 -19.47 15.50
N VAL A 294 5.05 -18.82 16.03
CA VAL A 294 6.08 -19.48 16.85
C VAL A 294 5.43 -20.17 18.05
N LEU A 295 4.52 -19.48 18.75
CA LEU A 295 3.82 -20.06 19.90
C LEU A 295 2.91 -21.24 19.50
N THR A 296 2.19 -21.12 18.38
CA THR A 296 1.32 -22.18 17.86
C THR A 296 2.13 -23.41 17.49
N ALA A 297 3.23 -23.23 16.74
CA ALA A 297 4.14 -24.28 16.34
C ALA A 297 4.74 -24.97 17.57
N TYR A 298 5.29 -24.20 18.51
CA TYR A 298 5.87 -24.73 19.75
C TYR A 298 4.85 -25.57 20.53
N LYS A 299 3.61 -25.08 20.69
CA LYS A 299 2.58 -25.81 21.45
C LYS A 299 2.20 -27.13 20.80
N ILE A 300 2.20 -27.20 19.48
CA ILE A 300 1.86 -28.41 18.73
C ILE A 300 3.00 -29.42 18.81
N TYR A 301 4.25 -28.99 18.62
CA TYR A 301 5.41 -29.87 18.78
C TYR A 301 5.55 -30.39 20.22
N SER A 302 5.19 -29.59 21.22
CA SER A 302 5.30 -29.95 22.64
C SER A 302 4.13 -30.78 23.18
N THR A 303 3.10 -31.07 22.38
CA THR A 303 1.91 -31.82 22.84
C THR A 303 1.70 -33.11 22.03
N PRO A 304 2.28 -34.24 22.44
CA PRO A 304 2.17 -35.53 21.72
C PRO A 304 0.73 -36.09 21.66
N GLN A 305 -0.23 -35.52 22.41
CA GLN A 305 -1.64 -35.98 22.40
C GLN A 305 -2.51 -35.34 21.29
N VAL A 306 -1.98 -34.39 20.51
CA VAL A 306 -2.67 -33.87 19.29
C VAL A 306 -2.48 -34.83 18.10
N GLU A 307 -1.72 -35.91 18.31
CA GLU A 307 -1.20 -36.79 17.28
C GLU A 307 -2.24 -37.76 16.67
N ASN A 308 -3.36 -38.02 17.38
CA ASN A 308 -4.34 -39.07 17.03
C ASN A 308 -5.63 -38.61 16.33
N LYS A 309 -5.77 -37.33 15.95
CA LYS A 309 -6.88 -36.88 15.09
C LYS A 309 -6.35 -36.39 13.74
N THR A 310 -6.26 -37.30 12.78
CA THR A 310 -5.82 -37.08 11.37
C THR A 310 -6.40 -35.82 10.72
N GLY A 311 -7.65 -35.44 11.06
CA GLY A 311 -8.27 -34.20 10.58
C GLY A 311 -7.61 -32.90 11.05
N ASN A 312 -7.13 -32.83 12.30
CA ASN A 312 -6.52 -31.59 12.83
C ASN A 312 -5.11 -31.35 12.25
N LYS A 313 -4.35 -32.42 11.98
CA LYS A 313 -3.00 -32.32 11.37
C LYS A 313 -3.05 -31.76 9.95
N MET A 314 -3.99 -32.23 9.14
CA MET A 314 -4.14 -31.79 7.75
C MET A 314 -4.57 -30.31 7.69
N HIS A 315 -5.54 -29.90 8.52
CA HIS A 315 -5.93 -28.50 8.61
C HIS A 315 -4.75 -27.65 9.09
N PHE A 316 -4.03 -28.07 10.14
CA PHE A 316 -2.87 -27.36 10.66
C PHE A 316 -1.77 -27.14 9.60
N SER A 317 -1.38 -28.18 8.86
CA SER A 317 -0.32 -28.07 7.84
C SER A 317 -0.66 -27.06 6.74
N VAL A 318 -1.92 -27.01 6.32
CA VAL A 318 -2.40 -26.02 5.33
C VAL A 318 -2.30 -24.60 5.91
N TYR A 319 -2.74 -24.40 7.15
CA TYR A 319 -2.65 -23.10 7.80
C TYR A 319 -1.21 -22.65 8.02
N VAL A 320 -0.30 -23.55 8.40
CA VAL A 320 1.13 -23.25 8.55
C VAL A 320 1.74 -22.80 7.23
N LYS A 321 1.51 -23.55 6.14
CA LYS A 321 2.03 -23.20 4.82
C LYS A 321 1.55 -21.82 4.37
N LEU A 322 0.26 -21.56 4.52
CA LEU A 322 -0.32 -20.28 4.12
C LEU A 322 0.18 -19.14 5.00
N PHE A 323 0.24 -19.36 6.33
CA PHE A 323 0.72 -18.37 7.28
C PHE A 323 2.20 -18.01 7.02
N THR A 324 3.07 -19.01 6.82
CA THR A 324 4.49 -18.77 6.55
C THR A 324 4.65 -18.03 5.23
N LEU A 325 3.87 -18.39 4.21
CA LEU A 325 3.92 -17.74 2.91
C LEU A 325 3.47 -16.27 3.00
N THR A 326 2.38 -15.97 3.71
CA THR A 326 1.90 -14.59 3.85
C THR A 326 2.75 -13.75 4.79
N GLY A 327 3.21 -14.32 5.92
CA GLY A 327 4.10 -13.62 6.85
C GLY A 327 5.44 -13.25 6.20
N LEU A 328 6.05 -14.20 5.47
CA LEU A 328 7.30 -13.96 4.76
C LEU A 328 7.12 -12.97 3.61
N SER A 329 6.04 -13.06 2.83
CA SER A 329 5.84 -12.17 1.68
C SER A 329 5.70 -10.70 2.09
N TRP A 330 5.02 -10.41 3.20
CA TRP A 330 4.90 -9.06 3.74
C TRP A 330 6.22 -8.54 4.35
N LEU A 331 6.99 -9.39 5.03
CA LEU A 331 8.33 -9.02 5.52
C LEU A 331 9.27 -8.71 4.35
N LEU A 332 9.27 -9.55 3.31
CA LEU A 332 10.05 -9.32 2.10
C LEU A 332 9.59 -8.04 1.38
N GLN A 333 8.30 -7.71 1.40
CA GLN A 333 7.79 -6.45 0.85
C GLN A 333 8.34 -5.23 1.58
N ILE A 334 8.40 -5.27 2.91
CA ILE A 334 9.01 -4.19 3.69
C ILE A 334 10.49 -4.04 3.31
N ILE A 335 11.23 -5.15 3.24
CA ILE A 335 12.64 -5.16 2.86
C ILE A 335 12.84 -4.59 1.45
N ASP A 336 12.01 -4.99 0.49
CA ASP A 336 12.04 -4.52 -0.90
C ASP A 336 11.83 -3.01 -1.02
N ILE A 337 10.90 -2.44 -0.23
CA ILE A 337 10.66 -0.99 -0.17
C ILE A 337 11.93 -0.21 0.23
N PHE A 338 12.79 -0.77 1.08
CA PHE A 338 14.00 -0.10 1.56
C PHE A 338 15.25 -0.40 0.72
N LEU A 339 15.38 -1.62 0.18
CA LEU A 339 16.60 -2.08 -0.50
C LEU A 339 16.55 -1.91 -2.03
N VAL A 340 15.35 -1.85 -2.64
CA VAL A 340 15.15 -1.62 -4.08
C VAL A 340 16.03 -2.52 -4.97
N ILE A 341 16.10 -3.81 -4.62
CA ILE A 341 16.89 -4.81 -5.36
C ILE A 341 16.02 -5.41 -6.45
N THR A 342 16.40 -5.26 -7.73
CA THR A 342 15.57 -5.69 -8.87
C THR A 342 15.08 -7.13 -8.76
N PHE A 343 15.97 -8.10 -8.51
CA PHE A 343 15.57 -9.50 -8.35
C PHE A 343 14.54 -9.71 -7.22
N LEU A 344 14.75 -9.04 -6.08
CA LEU A 344 13.86 -9.12 -4.93
C LEU A 344 12.46 -8.58 -5.28
N SER A 345 12.39 -7.48 -6.02
CA SER A 345 11.11 -6.89 -6.46
C SER A 345 10.30 -7.85 -7.33
N TYR A 346 10.93 -8.62 -8.23
CA TYR A 346 10.22 -9.64 -9.01
C TYR A 346 9.67 -10.76 -8.13
N VAL A 347 10.47 -11.28 -7.20
CA VAL A 347 10.05 -12.35 -6.28
C VAL A 347 8.89 -11.88 -5.40
N VAL A 348 9.02 -10.68 -4.82
CA VAL A 348 8.01 -10.07 -3.96
C VAL A 348 6.71 -9.79 -4.73
N SER A 349 6.80 -9.23 -5.94
CA SER A 349 5.63 -9.01 -6.80
C SER A 349 4.89 -10.30 -7.13
N VAL A 350 5.60 -11.41 -7.41
CA VAL A 350 4.95 -12.71 -7.66
C VAL A 350 4.30 -13.26 -6.40
N LEU A 351 4.99 -13.23 -5.25
CA LEU A 351 4.46 -13.74 -3.98
C LEU A 351 3.22 -12.98 -3.51
N ASN A 352 3.26 -11.64 -3.57
CA ASN A 352 2.13 -10.80 -3.15
C ASN A 352 1.04 -10.74 -4.23
N GLY A 353 1.42 -10.72 -5.51
CA GLY A 353 0.48 -10.73 -6.63
C GLY A 353 -0.38 -11.99 -6.68
N LEU A 354 0.20 -13.17 -6.40
CA LEU A 354 -0.49 -14.46 -6.41
C LEU A 354 -1.10 -14.88 -5.06
N GLN A 355 -1.17 -13.98 -4.08
CA GLN A 355 -1.64 -14.31 -2.73
C GLN A 355 -3.04 -14.93 -2.72
N GLY A 356 -3.94 -14.45 -3.57
CA GLY A 356 -5.28 -15.01 -3.73
C GLY A 356 -5.30 -16.43 -4.31
N LEU A 357 -4.37 -16.73 -5.22
CA LEU A 357 -4.20 -18.08 -5.76
C LEU A 357 -3.74 -19.05 -4.66
N PHE A 358 -2.80 -18.63 -3.80
CA PHE A 358 -2.35 -19.47 -2.68
C PHE A 358 -3.48 -19.77 -1.68
N ILE A 359 -4.34 -18.78 -1.40
CA ILE A 359 -5.54 -18.96 -0.58
C ILE A 359 -6.51 -19.97 -1.22
N PHE A 360 -6.79 -19.82 -2.52
CA PHE A 360 -7.67 -20.72 -3.27
C PHE A 360 -7.17 -22.17 -3.25
N ILE A 361 -5.89 -22.40 -3.59
CA ILE A 361 -5.28 -23.73 -3.57
C ILE A 361 -5.37 -24.35 -2.16
N SER A 362 -5.12 -23.54 -1.13
CA SER A 362 -5.10 -24.01 0.26
C SER A 362 -6.49 -24.41 0.77
N TYR A 363 -7.53 -23.61 0.51
CA TYR A 363 -8.84 -23.81 1.14
C TYR A 363 -9.91 -24.41 0.24
N VAL A 364 -9.78 -24.28 -1.08
CA VAL A 364 -10.79 -24.71 -2.05
C VAL A 364 -10.34 -25.95 -2.80
N CYS A 365 -9.07 -26.06 -3.19
CA CYS A 365 -8.54 -27.21 -3.92
C CYS A 365 -8.26 -28.44 -3.02
N ASN A 366 -9.25 -28.87 -2.22
CA ASN A 366 -9.14 -30.07 -1.39
C ASN A 366 -10.28 -31.06 -1.64
N ARG A 367 -10.01 -32.35 -1.44
CA ARG A 367 -10.97 -33.45 -1.68
C ARG A 367 -12.33 -33.22 -1.00
N ARG A 368 -12.35 -32.55 0.16
CA ARG A 368 -13.58 -32.24 0.90
C ARG A 368 -14.47 -31.27 0.12
N VAL A 369 -13.93 -30.18 -0.39
CA VAL A 369 -14.69 -29.21 -1.19
C VAL A 369 -15.12 -29.81 -2.53
N TRP A 370 -14.24 -30.56 -3.19
CA TRP A 370 -14.59 -31.28 -4.41
C TRP A 370 -15.79 -32.22 -4.22
N ARG A 371 -15.86 -32.95 -3.09
CA ARG A 371 -17.03 -33.78 -2.74
C ARG A 371 -18.31 -32.98 -2.57
N LEU A 372 -18.24 -31.78 -1.97
CA LEU A 372 -19.41 -30.92 -1.83
C LEU A 372 -19.97 -30.48 -3.19
N TYR A 373 -19.09 -30.22 -4.16
CA TYR A 373 -19.51 -29.93 -5.53
C TYR A 373 -20.12 -31.14 -6.23
N THR A 374 -19.50 -32.33 -6.12
CA THR A 374 -20.06 -33.56 -6.72
C THR A 374 -21.42 -33.91 -6.11
N ASP A 375 -21.57 -33.83 -4.78
CA ASP A 375 -22.83 -34.15 -4.10
C ASP A 375 -23.96 -33.20 -4.51
N LYS A 376 -23.65 -31.91 -4.66
CA LYS A 376 -24.60 -30.90 -5.14
C LYS A 376 -25.01 -31.14 -6.59
N TYR A 377 -24.10 -31.65 -7.43
CA TYR A 377 -24.38 -31.97 -8.83
C TYR A 377 -25.17 -33.29 -8.96
N THR A 378 -24.85 -34.31 -8.17
CA THR A 378 -25.57 -35.60 -8.13
C THR A 378 -26.99 -35.44 -7.61
N ARG A 379 -27.23 -34.62 -6.58
CA ARG A 379 -28.59 -34.31 -6.09
C ARG A 379 -29.46 -33.54 -7.10
N LYS A 380 -28.84 -32.92 -8.12
CA LYS A 380 -29.57 -32.24 -9.21
C LYS A 380 -29.91 -33.14 -10.39
N LYS A 381 -29.34 -34.36 -10.48
CA LYS A 381 -29.84 -35.36 -11.43
C LYS A 381 -31.15 -35.92 -10.88
N PRO A 382 -32.29 -35.81 -11.59
CA PRO A 382 -33.48 -36.53 -11.18
C PRO A 382 -33.15 -38.03 -11.24
N LEU A 383 -33.48 -38.73 -10.16
CA LEU A 383 -33.56 -40.18 -10.16
C LEU A 383 -34.63 -40.56 -11.20
N GLN A 384 -34.23 -40.91 -12.42
CA GLN A 384 -35.07 -41.71 -13.30
C GLN A 384 -35.16 -43.10 -12.65
N ILE A 385 -36.13 -43.26 -11.76
CA ILE A 385 -36.58 -44.57 -11.31
C ILE A 385 -37.16 -45.24 -12.56
N GLN A 386 -36.43 -46.22 -13.09
CA GLN A 386 -36.99 -47.18 -14.03
C GLN A 386 -38.08 -47.95 -13.31
N THR A 387 -39.34 -47.61 -13.58
CA THR A 387 -40.48 -48.47 -13.30
C THR A 387 -40.43 -49.63 -14.28
N SER A 388 -39.74 -50.71 -13.91
CA SER A 388 -39.90 -51.99 -14.59
C SER A 388 -41.12 -52.70 -13.99
N SER A 389 -42.24 -52.59 -14.69
CA SER A 389 -43.44 -53.39 -14.48
C SER A 389 -43.14 -54.88 -14.67
N SER A 390 -43.07 -55.64 -13.58
CA SER A 390 -43.05 -57.10 -13.62
C SER A 390 -44.47 -57.63 -13.92
N ASN A 391 -44.68 -58.07 -15.16
CA ASN A 391 -45.81 -58.90 -15.58
C ASN A 391 -45.82 -60.21 -14.80
N SER A 392 -46.83 -60.44 -13.96
CA SER A 392 -47.15 -61.74 -13.40
C SER A 392 -47.86 -62.60 -14.46
N LYS A 393 -47.13 -63.56 -15.05
CA LYS A 393 -47.75 -64.71 -15.72
C LYS A 393 -48.13 -65.74 -14.66
N THR A 394 -49.43 -65.94 -14.50
CA THR A 394 -50.06 -67.07 -13.80
C THR A 394 -49.73 -68.38 -14.52
N GLY A 395 -48.97 -69.25 -13.85
CA GLY A 395 -48.81 -70.65 -14.23
C GLY A 395 -49.73 -71.51 -13.37
N ASN A 396 -50.82 -72.00 -13.98
CA ASN A 396 -51.58 -73.13 -13.46
C ASN A 396 -50.73 -74.40 -13.62
N THR A 397 -50.64 -75.21 -12.56
CA THR A 397 -50.35 -76.64 -12.73
C THR A 397 -51.06 -77.43 -11.65
N SER A 398 -51.99 -78.24 -12.13
CA SER A 398 -52.65 -79.37 -11.49
C SER A 398 -51.68 -80.54 -11.29
N LEU A 399 -51.66 -81.12 -10.09
CA LEU A 399 -51.82 -82.56 -9.79
C LEU A 399 -51.73 -82.78 -8.28
#